data_AF-A0A0D8J7E5-F1
#
_entry.id   AF-A0A0D8J7E5-F1
#
_cell.length_a   1.000
_cell.length_b   1.000
_cell.length_c   1.000
_cell.angle_alpha   90.00
_cell.angle_beta   90.00
_cell.angle_gamma   90.00
#
_symmetry.space_group_name_H-M   'P 1'
#
loop_
_entity.id
_entity.type
_entity.pdbx_description
1 polymer ?
#
loop_
_entity_poly.entity_id
_entity_poly.type
_entity_poly.pdbx_seq_one_letter_code
_entity_poly.pdbx_strand_id
1 'polypeptide(L)'
;MVGITGAQAQRVVKGTVYIDGEPAAGITVEAHKGGEMMTSFDGKYEVEADEKSKYIRFTFIDESKKLDIEGKSGDVFDFAFSGSLPSGDGEKEETGEVNLSTLEELMKAQDRDFLNELSLYGEFFKQKDYKSAIPHWQKLYNKYPKSTMNLYIHGSKIYEHQIETAKTDAERDKYIDLYMKLYDKRMKYFGERGYVLGRKGTSWLKYKLDQNRDKAPEGDALKAIHKSGYEWLSESVELQGNQTEPPVLLLYMQTTVALFKLGELPKEQVVKNYEESTAIANKIVEANEDADKVKLTQETVIPYIENIFGKSGAADCEALISIYEPQYHDNSSDADFIKSMLRRLGRAGCTETELFGLATERLYELDPSAEAAFNMARRFLKKDDVEKAREYYQMAIDQETDDKLKATYHYERGLVRFTKDGNYVGARNDARRALELDPDLCDANLLIANIYVAASQKFDGSAMEKSAVFWVACDYFAKARRGEDCAIDAAENLRKYKAYFPNKEEAFMEGLQEGSTYHVGGWINENTKVRF
;
A
#
# COMPACT_ATOMS: atom_id res chain seq x y z
N MET A 1 61.46 24.49 -42.63
CA MET A 1 61.12 23.05 -42.58
C MET A 1 59.91 22.94 -41.67
N VAL A 2 58.71 22.93 -42.25
CA VAL A 2 57.45 22.81 -41.51
C VAL A 2 57.34 21.36 -41.05
N GLY A 3 57.48 21.12 -39.75
CA GLY A 3 57.26 19.81 -39.15
C GLY A 3 55.76 19.61 -38.94
N ILE A 4 55.14 18.84 -39.83
CA ILE A 4 53.76 18.39 -39.72
C ILE A 4 53.68 17.43 -38.53
N THR A 5 53.14 17.88 -37.40
CA THR A 5 52.63 16.96 -36.36
C THR A 5 51.36 16.34 -36.91
N GLY A 6 51.48 15.13 -37.47
CA GLY A 6 50.34 14.34 -37.89
C GLY A 6 49.44 14.08 -36.69
N ALA A 7 48.17 14.49 -36.77
CA ALA A 7 47.14 13.97 -35.90
C ALA A 7 47.10 12.45 -36.12
N GLN A 8 47.50 11.67 -35.12
CA GLN A 8 47.35 10.22 -35.16
C GLN A 8 45.85 9.93 -35.18
N ALA A 9 45.40 9.12 -36.14
CA ALA A 9 44.03 8.65 -36.15
C ALA A 9 43.81 7.84 -34.86
N GLN A 10 42.88 8.30 -34.04
CA GLN A 10 42.39 7.58 -32.87
C GLN A 10 41.19 6.75 -33.31
N ARG A 11 41.20 5.46 -33.01
CA ARG A 11 40.04 4.58 -33.17
C ARG A 11 39.31 4.47 -31.84
N VAL A 12 38.02 4.21 -31.88
CA VAL A 12 37.22 4.01 -30.68
C VAL A 12 37.01 2.52 -30.48
N VAL A 13 37.48 1.98 -29.37
CA VAL A 13 37.38 0.56 -29.03
C VAL A 13 36.32 0.36 -27.96
N LYS A 14 35.39 -0.56 -28.19
CA LYS A 14 34.25 -0.82 -27.30
C LYS A 14 34.10 -2.30 -26.96
N GLY A 15 33.26 -2.62 -26.00
CA GLY A 15 32.92 -4.00 -25.65
C GLY A 15 32.18 -4.09 -24.32
N THR A 16 31.93 -5.31 -23.87
CA THR A 16 31.35 -5.62 -22.56
C THR A 16 32.34 -6.41 -21.72
N VAL A 17 32.49 -6.01 -20.46
CA VAL A 17 33.27 -6.75 -19.47
C VAL A 17 32.35 -7.61 -18.63
N TYR A 18 32.73 -8.87 -18.42
CA TYR A 18 31.95 -9.85 -17.67
C TYR A 18 32.73 -10.34 -16.44
N ILE A 19 32.03 -10.58 -15.34
CA ILE A 19 32.52 -11.34 -14.18
C ILE A 19 31.61 -12.56 -14.06
N ASP A 20 32.19 -13.76 -14.20
CA ASP A 20 31.49 -15.05 -14.11
C ASP A 20 30.28 -15.18 -15.07
N GLY A 21 30.40 -14.56 -16.26
CA GLY A 21 29.41 -14.65 -17.34
C GLY A 21 28.32 -13.57 -17.31
N GLU A 22 28.32 -12.67 -16.32
CA GLU A 22 27.38 -11.54 -16.21
C GLU A 22 28.09 -10.20 -16.49
N PRO A 23 27.46 -9.22 -17.16
CA PRO A 23 28.06 -7.90 -17.39
C PRO A 23 28.40 -7.19 -16.07
N ALA A 24 29.62 -6.65 -15.98
CA ALA A 24 30.18 -6.14 -14.73
C ALA A 24 30.49 -4.64 -14.81
N ALA A 25 29.81 -3.88 -13.96
CA ALA A 25 30.04 -2.45 -13.77
C ALA A 25 31.25 -2.17 -12.88
N GLY A 26 31.81 -0.96 -12.95
CA GLY A 26 32.86 -0.53 -12.03
C GLY A 26 34.26 -1.07 -12.33
N ILE A 27 34.49 -1.61 -13.54
CA ILE A 27 35.80 -2.07 -13.98
C ILE A 27 36.47 -0.96 -14.77
N THR A 28 37.70 -0.61 -14.40
CA THR A 28 38.49 0.38 -15.13
C THR A 28 39.09 -0.25 -16.38
N VAL A 29 38.86 0.38 -17.54
CA VAL A 29 39.31 -0.05 -18.86
C VAL A 29 40.25 0.99 -19.45
N GLU A 30 41.49 0.61 -19.70
CA GLU A 30 42.56 1.49 -20.20
C GLU A 30 43.13 0.94 -21.51
N ALA A 31 43.08 1.72 -22.59
CA ALA A 31 43.72 1.36 -23.85
C ALA A 31 45.21 1.72 -23.82
N HIS A 32 46.08 0.80 -24.27
CA HIS A 32 47.52 1.09 -24.38
C HIS A 32 47.77 2.26 -25.34
N LYS A 33 48.30 3.39 -24.82
CA LYS A 33 48.44 4.65 -25.58
C LYS A 33 47.09 5.25 -26.01
N GLY A 34 46.05 5.03 -25.23
CA GLY A 34 44.71 5.56 -25.44
C GLY A 34 44.15 6.20 -24.17
N GLY A 35 42.83 6.34 -24.16
CA GLY A 35 42.07 6.80 -23.01
C GLY A 35 41.83 5.72 -21.96
N GLU A 36 41.08 6.12 -20.94
CA GLU A 36 40.62 5.26 -19.85
C GLU A 36 39.17 5.61 -19.52
N MET A 37 38.38 4.60 -19.14
CA MET A 37 37.05 4.81 -18.58
C MET A 37 36.68 3.68 -17.62
N MET A 38 35.55 3.82 -16.94
CA MET A 38 34.97 2.75 -16.14
C MET A 38 33.74 2.17 -16.83
N THR A 39 33.52 0.86 -16.72
CA THR A 39 32.36 0.20 -17.33
C THR A 39 31.04 0.75 -16.77
N SER A 40 30.03 0.87 -17.65
CA SER A 40 28.65 1.23 -17.30
C SER A 40 27.96 0.12 -16.50
N PHE A 41 26.75 0.40 -16.00
CA PHE A 41 25.97 -0.56 -15.22
C PHE A 41 25.71 -1.90 -15.94
N ASP A 42 25.62 -1.86 -17.27
CA ASP A 42 25.48 -3.03 -18.15
C ASP A 42 26.83 -3.57 -18.65
N GLY A 43 27.93 -3.25 -17.96
CA GLY A 43 29.28 -3.77 -18.22
C GLY A 43 29.97 -3.23 -19.47
N LYS A 44 29.38 -2.25 -20.17
CA LYS A 44 29.92 -1.74 -21.44
C LYS A 44 31.02 -0.70 -21.24
N TYR A 45 31.94 -0.66 -22.19
CA TYR A 45 32.96 0.38 -22.31
C TYR A 45 33.13 0.83 -23.77
N GLU A 46 33.66 2.04 -23.93
CA GLU A 46 34.02 2.72 -25.17
C GLU A 46 35.20 3.66 -24.91
N VAL A 47 36.41 3.25 -25.32
CA VAL A 47 37.66 3.95 -25.02
C VAL A 47 38.39 4.32 -26.31
N GLU A 48 38.91 5.55 -26.38
CA GLU A 48 39.76 5.98 -27.48
C GLU A 48 41.11 5.24 -27.44
N ALA A 49 41.58 4.74 -28.58
CA ALA A 49 42.81 3.99 -28.71
C ALA A 49 43.62 4.50 -29.91
N ASP A 50 44.95 4.58 -29.76
CA ASP A 50 45.85 4.83 -30.88
C ASP A 50 45.81 3.63 -31.85
N GLU A 51 46.00 3.87 -33.16
CA GLU A 51 46.11 2.76 -34.13
C GLU A 51 47.23 1.75 -33.78
N LYS A 52 48.23 2.15 -33.00
CA LYS A 52 49.32 1.29 -32.52
C LYS A 52 49.08 0.74 -31.10
N SER A 53 47.86 0.82 -30.58
CA SER A 53 47.48 0.19 -29.32
C SER A 53 47.66 -1.33 -29.40
N LYS A 54 48.38 -1.89 -28.43
CA LYS A 54 48.75 -3.32 -28.39
C LYS A 54 47.85 -4.13 -27.47
N TYR A 55 47.28 -3.50 -26.45
CA TYR A 55 46.44 -4.18 -25.47
C TYR A 55 45.41 -3.23 -24.86
N ILE A 56 44.38 -3.81 -24.26
CA ILE A 56 43.44 -3.17 -23.34
C ILE A 56 43.68 -3.75 -21.96
N ARG A 57 43.78 -2.91 -20.94
CA ARG A 57 43.92 -3.32 -19.54
C ARG A 57 42.58 -3.15 -18.84
N PHE A 58 42.20 -4.17 -18.09
CA PHE A 58 41.02 -4.18 -17.24
C PHE A 58 41.50 -4.29 -15.79
N THR A 59 41.04 -3.40 -14.93
CA THR A 59 41.41 -3.37 -13.51
C THR A 59 40.14 -3.39 -12.65
N PHE A 60 40.08 -4.35 -11.74
CA PHE A 60 39.00 -4.48 -10.77
C PHE A 60 39.60 -4.70 -9.39
N ILE A 61 39.31 -3.78 -8.47
CA ILE A 61 39.88 -3.73 -7.12
C ILE A 61 41.43 -3.64 -7.18
N ASP A 62 42.15 -4.72 -6.92
CA ASP A 62 43.61 -4.82 -6.88
C ASP A 62 44.18 -5.74 -7.97
N GLU A 63 43.33 -6.37 -8.77
CA GLU A 63 43.73 -7.24 -9.88
C GLU A 63 43.67 -6.51 -11.22
N SER A 64 44.66 -6.74 -12.09
CA SER A 64 44.69 -6.19 -13.45
C SER A 64 44.99 -7.27 -14.48
N LYS A 65 44.18 -7.32 -15.54
CA LYS A 65 44.32 -8.26 -16.66
C LYS A 65 44.46 -7.51 -17.97
N LYS A 66 45.13 -8.11 -18.95
CA LYS A 66 45.36 -7.50 -20.27
C LYS A 66 44.78 -8.37 -21.37
N LEU A 67 44.07 -7.75 -22.30
CA LEU A 67 43.66 -8.34 -23.56
C LEU A 67 44.58 -7.83 -24.67
N ASP A 68 45.30 -8.74 -25.32
CA ASP A 68 46.11 -8.42 -26.49
C ASP A 68 45.21 -8.13 -27.71
N ILE A 69 45.43 -6.99 -28.35
CA ILE A 69 44.72 -6.52 -29.55
C ILE A 69 45.67 -6.20 -30.70
N GLU A 70 46.98 -6.46 -30.56
CA GLU A 70 47.97 -6.19 -31.59
C GLU A 70 47.69 -7.06 -32.83
N GLY A 71 47.43 -6.42 -33.98
CA GLY A 71 47.13 -7.10 -35.24
C GLY A 71 45.71 -7.68 -35.36
N LYS A 72 44.82 -7.47 -34.38
CA LYS A 72 43.40 -7.84 -34.51
C LYS A 72 42.64 -6.81 -35.33
N SER A 73 41.80 -7.27 -36.27
CA SER A 73 40.88 -6.41 -37.02
C SER A 73 39.56 -6.25 -36.24
N GLY A 74 38.99 -5.05 -36.26
CA GLY A 74 37.77 -4.70 -35.53
C GLY A 74 38.01 -3.86 -34.27
N ASP A 75 36.91 -3.27 -33.79
CA ASP A 75 36.89 -2.29 -32.70
C ASP A 75 36.00 -2.73 -31.52
N VAL A 76 35.54 -3.99 -31.54
CA VAL A 76 34.71 -4.58 -30.47
C VAL A 76 35.47 -5.72 -29.81
N PHE A 77 35.70 -5.62 -28.50
CA PHE A 77 36.42 -6.61 -27.72
C PHE A 77 35.75 -6.87 -26.36
N ASP A 78 34.97 -7.94 -26.28
CA ASP A 78 34.44 -8.40 -25.01
C ASP A 78 35.52 -9.08 -24.15
N PHE A 79 35.41 -8.93 -22.84
CA PHE A 79 36.42 -9.42 -21.90
C PHE A 79 35.77 -10.10 -20.69
N ALA A 80 36.13 -11.35 -20.42
CA ALA A 80 35.79 -12.00 -19.16
C ALA A 80 36.90 -11.74 -18.14
N PHE A 81 36.61 -10.93 -17.13
CA PHE A 81 37.52 -10.68 -16.01
C PHE A 81 37.67 -11.92 -15.14
N SER A 82 36.60 -12.69 -14.94
CA SER A 82 36.61 -14.04 -14.36
C SER A 82 35.59 -14.93 -15.07
N GLY A 83 35.73 -16.24 -14.92
CA GLY A 83 34.89 -17.22 -15.61
C GLY A 83 35.16 -17.26 -17.12
N SER A 84 34.15 -17.69 -17.87
CA SER A 84 34.14 -17.65 -19.33
C SER A 84 33.29 -16.48 -19.82
N LEU A 85 33.59 -15.95 -21.01
CA LEU A 85 32.59 -15.17 -21.74
C LEU A 85 31.29 -15.99 -21.82
N PRO A 86 30.11 -15.35 -21.75
CA PRO A 86 28.84 -16.06 -21.81
C PRO A 86 28.87 -17.04 -22.99
N SER A 87 28.79 -18.34 -22.70
CA SER A 87 28.69 -19.37 -23.72
C SER A 87 27.43 -19.07 -24.52
N GLY A 88 27.61 -18.74 -25.80
CA GLY A 88 26.54 -18.41 -26.72
C GLY A 88 25.58 -19.58 -26.94
N ASP A 89 24.66 -19.77 -26.00
CA ASP A 89 23.34 -20.37 -26.18
C ASP A 89 22.31 -19.38 -25.61
N GLY A 90 22.23 -18.22 -26.30
CA GLY A 90 21.31 -17.13 -25.96
C GLY A 90 21.52 -15.85 -26.75
N GLU A 91 22.77 -15.58 -27.16
CA GLU A 91 23.08 -14.77 -28.33
C GLU A 91 24.04 -15.58 -29.19
N LYS A 92 23.47 -16.35 -30.12
CA LYS A 92 24.01 -16.23 -31.45
C LYS A 92 23.80 -14.76 -31.82
N GLU A 93 24.86 -14.00 -31.99
CA GLU A 93 24.90 -13.17 -33.19
C GLU A 93 24.77 -14.14 -34.37
N GLU A 94 23.54 -14.58 -34.66
CA GLU A 94 23.13 -14.58 -36.04
C GLU A 94 23.23 -13.09 -36.38
N THR A 95 24.19 -12.78 -37.23
CA THR A 95 24.24 -11.61 -38.10
C THR A 95 22.99 -11.53 -39.02
N GLY A 96 21.83 -11.99 -38.54
CA GLY A 96 20.53 -11.89 -39.12
C GLY A 96 19.97 -10.52 -38.77
N GLU A 97 19.96 -9.66 -39.77
CA GLU A 97 19.29 -8.37 -39.80
C GLU A 97 17.93 -8.41 -39.07
N VAL A 98 17.75 -7.58 -38.02
CA VAL A 98 16.45 -7.43 -37.36
C VAL A 98 15.46 -6.87 -38.38
N ASN A 99 14.45 -7.65 -38.72
CA ASN A 99 13.44 -7.26 -39.69
C ASN A 99 12.28 -6.54 -38.99
N LEU A 100 12.16 -5.24 -39.25
CA LEU A 100 11.12 -4.37 -38.67
C LEU A 100 9.86 -4.27 -39.53
N SER A 101 9.67 -5.18 -40.48
CA SER A 101 8.45 -5.25 -41.28
C SER A 101 7.25 -5.64 -40.42
N THR A 102 6.10 -5.05 -40.73
CA THR A 102 4.80 -5.38 -40.16
C THR A 102 4.31 -6.74 -40.66
N LEU A 103 3.32 -7.32 -39.97
CA LEU A 103 2.67 -8.57 -40.41
C LEU A 103 2.20 -8.50 -41.87
N GLU A 104 1.57 -7.39 -42.27
CA GLU A 104 1.05 -7.22 -43.63
C GLU A 104 2.17 -7.21 -44.67
N GLU A 105 3.28 -6.51 -44.40
CA GLU A 105 4.45 -6.47 -45.27
C GLU A 105 5.10 -7.85 -45.41
N LEU A 106 5.24 -8.59 -44.30
CA LEU A 106 5.82 -9.93 -44.30
C LEU A 106 4.94 -10.95 -45.04
N MET A 107 3.61 -10.85 -44.86
CA MET A 107 2.65 -11.67 -45.62
C MET A 107 2.69 -11.36 -47.11
N LYS A 108 2.75 -10.08 -47.48
CA LYS A 108 2.86 -9.63 -48.88
C LYS A 108 4.17 -10.05 -49.53
N ALA A 109 5.28 -10.00 -48.78
CA ALA A 109 6.59 -10.45 -49.21
C ALA A 109 6.72 -11.98 -49.27
N GLN A 110 5.73 -12.72 -48.76
CA GLN A 110 5.78 -14.17 -48.59
C GLN A 110 7.05 -14.63 -47.87
N ASP A 111 7.42 -13.93 -46.78
CA ASP A 111 8.60 -14.28 -45.99
C ASP A 111 8.40 -15.69 -45.39
N ARG A 112 9.07 -16.68 -45.99
CA ARG A 112 8.87 -18.10 -45.67
C ARG A 112 9.32 -18.42 -44.26
N ASP A 113 10.37 -17.77 -43.79
CA ASP A 113 10.91 -18.00 -42.45
C ASP A 113 9.92 -17.48 -41.41
N PHE A 114 9.44 -16.25 -41.58
CA PHE A 114 8.38 -15.69 -40.72
C PHE A 114 7.12 -16.55 -40.72
N LEU A 115 6.60 -16.92 -41.90
CA LEU A 115 5.33 -17.66 -42.02
C LEU A 115 5.41 -19.06 -41.38
N ASN A 116 6.54 -19.76 -41.56
CA ASN A 116 6.75 -21.08 -40.96
C ASN A 116 6.81 -20.99 -39.43
N GLU A 117 7.63 -20.08 -38.90
CA GLU A 117 7.76 -19.90 -37.46
C GLU A 117 6.44 -19.44 -36.83
N LEU A 118 5.72 -18.51 -37.47
CA LEU A 118 4.42 -18.02 -37.00
C LEU A 118 3.39 -19.15 -36.93
N SER A 119 3.36 -20.04 -37.94
CA SER A 119 2.47 -21.19 -37.96
C SER A 119 2.80 -22.19 -36.84
N LEU A 120 4.08 -22.55 -36.68
CA LEU A 120 4.50 -23.53 -35.68
C LEU A 120 4.27 -23.03 -34.26
N TYR A 121 4.72 -21.80 -33.97
CA TYR A 121 4.47 -21.17 -32.67
C TYR A 121 2.96 -21.04 -32.40
N GLY A 122 2.18 -20.59 -33.38
CA GLY A 122 0.75 -20.37 -33.22
C GLY A 122 -0.01 -21.65 -32.88
N GLU A 123 0.36 -22.77 -33.51
CA GLU A 123 -0.29 -24.07 -33.27
C GLU A 123 0.06 -24.64 -31.89
N PHE A 124 1.34 -24.67 -31.53
CA PHE A 124 1.76 -25.13 -30.19
C PHE A 124 1.17 -24.25 -29.08
N PHE A 125 1.13 -22.93 -29.28
CA PHE A 125 0.56 -22.00 -28.31
C PHE A 125 -0.95 -22.24 -28.09
N LYS A 126 -1.73 -22.49 -29.16
CA LYS A 126 -3.16 -22.82 -29.05
C LYS A 126 -3.39 -24.10 -28.24
N GLN A 127 -2.51 -25.08 -28.39
CA GLN A 127 -2.54 -26.34 -27.64
C GLN A 127 -2.02 -26.21 -26.20
N LYS A 128 -1.57 -25.01 -25.80
CA LYS A 128 -0.89 -24.73 -24.51
C LYS A 128 0.41 -25.53 -24.32
N ASP A 129 1.00 -26.03 -25.40
CA ASP A 129 2.33 -26.64 -25.39
C ASP A 129 3.40 -25.54 -25.48
N TYR A 130 3.58 -24.80 -24.38
CA TYR A 130 4.53 -23.69 -24.33
C TYR A 130 5.97 -24.14 -24.55
N LYS A 131 6.32 -25.36 -24.12
CA LYS A 131 7.66 -25.91 -24.30
C LYS A 131 8.02 -26.01 -25.78
N SER A 132 7.11 -26.52 -26.61
CA SER A 132 7.33 -26.60 -28.06
C SER A 132 7.13 -25.24 -28.76
N ALA A 133 6.31 -24.35 -28.20
CA ALA A 133 6.09 -23.02 -28.76
C ALA A 133 7.30 -22.07 -28.61
N ILE A 134 8.05 -22.15 -27.49
CA ILE A 134 9.10 -21.21 -27.12
C ILE A 134 10.18 -21.03 -28.20
N PRO A 135 10.79 -22.08 -28.79
CA PRO A 135 11.85 -21.90 -29.79
C PRO A 135 11.39 -21.10 -31.01
N HIS A 136 10.18 -21.40 -31.50
CA HIS A 136 9.57 -20.71 -32.64
C HIS A 136 9.19 -19.27 -32.28
N TRP A 137 8.61 -19.08 -31.09
CA TRP A 137 8.27 -17.75 -30.58
C TRP A 137 9.50 -16.86 -30.39
N GLN A 138 10.60 -17.39 -29.82
CA GLN A 138 11.84 -16.65 -29.59
C GLN A 138 12.46 -16.17 -30.91
N LYS A 139 12.44 -17.01 -31.95
CA LYS A 139 12.92 -16.64 -33.27
C LYS A 139 12.12 -15.48 -33.86
N LEU A 140 10.80 -15.51 -33.76
CA LEU A 140 9.93 -14.39 -34.16
C LEU A 140 10.16 -13.14 -33.30
N TYR A 141 10.23 -13.30 -31.98
CA TYR A 141 10.44 -12.24 -31.02
C TYR A 141 11.76 -11.50 -31.24
N ASN A 142 12.82 -12.21 -31.65
CA ASN A 142 14.13 -11.63 -31.88
C ASN A 142 14.29 -11.07 -33.29
N LYS A 143 13.89 -11.82 -34.31
CA LYS A 143 14.11 -11.46 -35.72
C LYS A 143 13.03 -10.55 -36.30
N TYR A 144 11.77 -10.71 -35.89
CA TYR A 144 10.61 -9.96 -36.41
C TYR A 144 9.83 -9.23 -35.31
N PRO A 145 10.48 -8.42 -34.45
CA PRO A 145 9.84 -7.89 -33.25
C PRO A 145 8.67 -6.94 -33.52
N LYS A 146 8.65 -6.25 -34.67
CA LYS A 146 7.56 -5.33 -35.06
C LYS A 146 6.42 -6.02 -35.83
N SER A 147 6.53 -7.33 -36.10
CA SER A 147 5.57 -8.05 -36.94
C SER A 147 4.16 -8.02 -36.35
N THR A 148 3.98 -8.38 -35.08
CA THR A 148 2.65 -8.39 -34.44
C THR A 148 2.74 -8.24 -32.92
N MET A 149 1.79 -7.50 -32.35
CA MET A 149 1.65 -7.34 -30.89
C MET A 149 1.35 -8.67 -30.19
N ASN A 150 0.77 -9.66 -30.90
CA ASN A 150 0.49 -10.98 -30.34
C ASN A 150 1.75 -11.70 -29.84
N LEU A 151 2.94 -11.41 -30.38
CA LEU A 151 4.19 -11.95 -29.84
C LEU A 151 4.37 -11.58 -28.37
N TYR A 152 4.01 -10.35 -28.00
CA TYR A 152 4.14 -9.86 -26.62
C TYR A 152 2.99 -10.32 -25.74
N ILE A 153 1.76 -10.35 -26.27
CA ILE A 153 0.59 -10.83 -25.51
C ILE A 153 0.75 -12.31 -25.17
N HIS A 154 1.18 -13.13 -26.12
CA HIS A 154 1.40 -14.56 -25.91
C HIS A 154 2.70 -14.83 -25.13
N GLY A 155 3.76 -14.05 -25.38
CA GLY A 155 4.99 -14.10 -24.58
C GLY A 155 4.72 -13.84 -23.10
N SER A 156 3.79 -12.95 -22.78
CA SER A 156 3.34 -12.69 -21.41
C SER A 156 2.79 -13.96 -20.77
N LYS A 157 1.89 -14.67 -21.46
CA LYS A 157 1.32 -15.96 -21.00
C LYS A 157 2.37 -17.05 -20.86
N ILE A 158 3.37 -17.09 -21.74
CA ILE A 158 4.50 -18.04 -21.65
C ILE A 158 5.30 -17.77 -20.37
N TYR A 159 5.71 -16.52 -20.12
CA TYR A 159 6.48 -16.19 -18.92
C TYR A 159 5.66 -16.36 -17.65
N GLU A 160 4.38 -15.99 -17.64
CA GLU A 160 3.48 -16.25 -16.50
C GLU A 160 3.45 -17.75 -16.15
N HIS A 161 3.30 -18.62 -17.16
CA HIS A 161 3.36 -20.06 -16.93
C HIS A 161 4.71 -20.53 -16.38
N GLN A 162 5.82 -20.00 -16.90
CA GLN A 162 7.17 -20.35 -16.43
C GLN A 162 7.41 -19.87 -14.99
N ILE A 163 6.93 -18.69 -14.63
CA ILE A 163 7.00 -18.12 -13.27
C ILE A 163 6.19 -18.99 -12.30
N GLU A 164 4.98 -19.38 -12.68
CA GLU A 164 4.05 -20.16 -11.85
C GLU A 164 4.48 -21.63 -11.71
N THR A 165 5.28 -22.15 -12.65
CA THR A 165 5.80 -23.53 -12.61
C THR A 165 7.27 -23.64 -12.19
N ALA A 166 7.95 -22.50 -11.96
CA ALA A 166 9.34 -22.45 -11.51
C ALA A 166 9.52 -23.18 -10.18
N LYS A 167 10.59 -23.97 -10.07
CA LYS A 167 10.83 -24.83 -8.90
C LYS A 167 11.58 -24.14 -7.77
N THR A 168 12.21 -23.01 -8.06
CA THR A 168 13.01 -22.25 -7.10
C THR A 168 12.75 -20.76 -7.29
N ASP A 169 12.94 -19.98 -6.22
CA ASP A 169 12.85 -18.52 -6.29
C ASP A 169 13.81 -17.92 -7.33
N ALA A 170 15.03 -18.47 -7.47
CA ALA A 170 16.01 -18.01 -8.45
C ALA A 170 15.56 -18.21 -9.90
N GLU A 171 14.99 -19.39 -10.20
CA GLU A 171 14.39 -19.66 -11.51
C GLU A 171 13.21 -18.73 -11.78
N ARG A 172 12.35 -18.54 -10.76
CA ARG A 172 11.20 -17.63 -10.85
C ARG A 172 11.64 -16.20 -11.14
N ASP A 173 12.65 -15.71 -10.43
CA ASP A 173 13.21 -14.37 -10.60
C ASP A 173 13.78 -14.15 -12.00
N LYS A 174 14.48 -15.15 -12.55
CA LYS A 174 14.95 -15.11 -13.95
C LYS A 174 13.79 -14.92 -14.94
N TYR A 175 12.68 -15.64 -14.77
CA TYR A 175 11.52 -15.50 -15.66
C TYR A 175 10.78 -14.16 -15.44
N ILE A 176 10.70 -13.66 -14.21
CA ILE A 176 10.15 -12.31 -13.94
C ILE A 176 10.97 -11.24 -14.67
N ASP A 177 12.30 -11.31 -14.61
CA ASP A 177 13.17 -10.31 -15.24
C ASP A 177 13.05 -10.35 -16.77
N LEU A 178 12.93 -11.54 -17.36
CA LEU A 178 12.63 -11.70 -18.79
C LEU A 178 11.25 -11.15 -19.16
N TYR A 179 10.25 -11.35 -18.28
CA TYR A 179 8.92 -10.80 -18.47
C TYR A 179 8.93 -9.26 -18.43
N MET A 180 9.72 -8.64 -17.54
CA MET A 180 9.88 -7.19 -17.52
C MET A 180 10.52 -6.65 -18.81
N LYS A 181 11.53 -7.36 -19.34
CA LYS A 181 12.15 -7.03 -20.65
C LYS A 181 11.17 -7.19 -21.81
N LEU A 182 10.24 -8.15 -21.73
CA LEU A 182 9.17 -8.31 -22.72
C LEU A 182 8.30 -7.05 -22.81
N TYR A 183 7.91 -6.49 -21.66
CA TYR A 183 7.16 -5.23 -21.61
C TYR A 183 7.95 -4.07 -22.22
N ASP A 184 9.25 -3.96 -21.92
CA ASP A 184 10.10 -2.90 -22.48
C ASP A 184 10.21 -2.99 -24.01
N LYS A 185 10.38 -4.21 -24.52
CA LYS A 185 10.44 -4.44 -25.96
C LYS A 185 9.08 -4.20 -26.62
N ARG A 186 7.96 -4.52 -25.96
CA ARG A 186 6.61 -4.17 -26.45
C ARG A 186 6.47 -2.66 -26.61
N MET A 187 6.84 -1.90 -25.58
CA MET A 187 6.78 -0.44 -25.62
C MET A 187 7.65 0.13 -26.75
N LYS A 188 8.86 -0.41 -26.94
CA LYS A 188 9.77 0.02 -28.01
C LYS A 188 9.15 -0.08 -29.41
N TYR A 189 8.42 -1.15 -29.71
CA TYR A 189 7.92 -1.41 -31.08
C TYR A 189 6.45 -1.05 -31.31
N PHE A 190 5.63 -0.97 -30.27
CA PHE A 190 4.18 -0.73 -30.37
C PHE A 190 3.69 0.48 -29.57
N GLY A 191 4.53 1.13 -28.77
CA GLY A 191 4.14 2.28 -27.95
C GLY A 191 3.26 1.87 -26.76
N GLU A 192 2.15 2.59 -26.55
CA GLU A 192 1.21 2.37 -25.43
C GLU A 192 1.89 2.44 -24.04
N ARG A 193 2.93 3.26 -23.89
CA ARG A 193 3.79 3.28 -22.71
C ARG A 193 3.01 3.32 -21.40
N GLY A 194 2.05 4.24 -21.25
CA GLY A 194 1.24 4.34 -20.04
C GLY A 194 0.48 3.05 -19.72
N TYR A 195 -0.27 2.50 -20.67
CA TYR A 195 -0.99 1.23 -20.51
C TYR A 195 -0.07 0.04 -20.21
N VAL A 196 1.05 -0.05 -20.93
CA VAL A 196 2.01 -1.16 -20.77
C VAL A 196 2.73 -1.09 -19.42
N LEU A 197 3.09 0.09 -18.93
CA LEU A 197 3.72 0.28 -17.63
C LEU A 197 2.79 -0.10 -16.48
N GLY A 198 1.49 0.20 -16.56
CA GLY A 198 0.53 -0.19 -15.53
C GLY A 198 0.47 -1.70 -15.36
N ARG A 199 0.49 -2.42 -16.48
CA ARG A 199 0.55 -3.89 -16.50
C ARG A 199 1.92 -4.43 -16.06
N LYS A 200 3.02 -3.78 -16.45
CA LYS A 200 4.37 -4.12 -16.00
C LYS A 200 4.49 -4.04 -14.47
N GLY A 201 4.07 -2.91 -13.89
CA GLY A 201 4.01 -2.72 -12.43
C GLY A 201 3.12 -3.74 -11.73
N THR A 202 1.95 -4.03 -12.31
CA THR A 202 1.03 -5.04 -11.79
C THR A 202 1.64 -6.44 -11.76
N SER A 203 2.21 -6.90 -12.88
CA SER A 203 2.88 -8.21 -12.95
C SER A 203 4.09 -8.29 -12.03
N TRP A 204 4.89 -7.23 -11.94
CA TRP A 204 6.05 -7.17 -11.06
C TRP A 204 5.66 -7.37 -9.59
N LEU A 205 4.73 -6.56 -9.09
CA LEU A 205 4.28 -6.65 -7.70
C LEU A 205 3.61 -7.98 -7.41
N LYS A 206 2.75 -8.47 -8.32
CA LYS A 206 2.11 -9.79 -8.21
C LYS A 206 3.13 -10.90 -7.93
N TYR A 207 4.19 -10.99 -8.74
CA TYR A 207 5.11 -12.12 -8.69
C TYR A 207 6.30 -11.95 -7.74
N LYS A 208 6.74 -10.71 -7.47
CA LYS A 208 7.79 -10.45 -6.48
C LYS A 208 7.27 -10.49 -5.04
N LEU A 209 5.99 -10.19 -4.81
CA LEU A 209 5.35 -10.25 -3.49
C LEU A 209 4.45 -11.48 -3.30
N ASP A 210 4.58 -12.49 -4.16
CA ASP A 210 3.82 -13.73 -4.05
C ASP A 210 4.13 -14.45 -2.73
N GLN A 211 3.08 -14.86 -2.02
CA GLN A 211 3.18 -15.55 -0.73
C GLN A 211 3.74 -16.97 -0.85
N ASN A 212 3.76 -17.56 -2.06
CA ASN A 212 4.27 -18.91 -2.33
C ASN A 212 5.79 -18.95 -2.57
N ARG A 213 6.50 -17.84 -2.37
CA ARG A 213 7.97 -17.82 -2.43
C ARG A 213 8.58 -18.58 -1.26
N ASP A 214 9.73 -19.22 -1.52
CA ASP A 214 10.50 -19.89 -0.47
C ASP A 214 10.97 -18.88 0.59
N LYS A 215 11.33 -17.68 0.13
CA LYS A 215 11.72 -16.54 0.97
C LYS A 215 10.91 -15.31 0.62
N ALA A 216 10.07 -14.86 1.55
CA ALA A 216 9.41 -13.57 1.43
C ALA A 216 10.45 -12.44 1.39
N PRO A 217 10.30 -11.45 0.50
CA PRO A 217 11.18 -10.28 0.51
C PRO A 217 10.98 -9.47 1.78
N GLU A 218 12.10 -9.04 2.38
CA GLU A 218 12.13 -8.23 3.60
C GLU A 218 13.17 -7.10 3.46
N GLY A 219 13.12 -6.12 4.36
CA GLY A 219 14.10 -5.03 4.42
C GLY A 219 14.27 -4.29 3.09
N ASP A 220 15.52 -4.13 2.65
CA ASP A 220 15.85 -3.38 1.44
C ASP A 220 15.34 -4.03 0.15
N ALA A 221 15.23 -5.36 0.12
CA ALA A 221 14.68 -6.07 -1.04
C ALA A 221 13.18 -5.75 -1.19
N LEU A 222 12.43 -5.75 -0.08
CA LEU A 222 11.01 -5.40 -0.07
C LEU A 222 10.80 -3.94 -0.53
N LYS A 223 11.66 -3.03 -0.06
CA LYS A 223 11.66 -1.62 -0.47
C LYS A 223 11.92 -1.46 -1.97
N ALA A 224 12.94 -2.12 -2.51
CA ALA A 224 13.30 -2.05 -3.93
C ALA A 224 12.17 -2.58 -4.83
N ILE A 225 11.50 -3.66 -4.43
CA ILE A 225 10.35 -4.21 -5.15
C ILE A 225 9.21 -3.18 -5.22
N HIS A 226 8.85 -2.59 -4.08
CA HIS A 226 7.78 -1.59 -4.05
C HIS A 226 8.16 -0.32 -4.81
N LYS A 227 9.41 0.15 -4.75
CA LYS A 227 9.88 1.31 -5.51
C LYS A 227 9.75 1.10 -7.02
N SER A 228 10.23 -0.05 -7.52
CA SER A 228 10.14 -0.37 -8.95
C SER A 228 8.69 -0.46 -9.43
N GLY A 229 7.83 -1.11 -8.64
CA GLY A 229 6.40 -1.17 -8.93
C GLY A 229 5.75 0.22 -8.92
N TYR A 230 6.08 1.04 -7.91
CA TYR A 230 5.57 2.39 -7.76
C TYR A 230 5.96 3.29 -8.94
N GLU A 231 7.22 3.26 -9.37
CA GLU A 231 7.70 4.08 -10.50
C GLU A 231 6.92 3.79 -11.77
N TRP A 232 6.73 2.51 -12.13
CA TRP A 232 5.96 2.14 -13.32
C TRP A 232 4.47 2.45 -13.18
N LEU A 233 3.87 2.23 -12.01
CA LEU A 233 2.47 2.56 -11.77
C LEU A 233 2.23 4.07 -11.80
N SER A 234 3.11 4.85 -11.17
CA SER A 234 3.02 6.32 -11.13
C SER A 234 3.10 6.90 -12.54
N GLU A 235 4.08 6.47 -13.34
CA GLU A 235 4.22 6.91 -14.72
C GLU A 235 3.04 6.44 -15.59
N SER A 236 2.50 5.24 -15.33
CA SER A 236 1.29 4.75 -15.99
C SER A 236 0.09 5.66 -15.73
N VAL A 237 -0.17 5.99 -14.46
CA VAL A 237 -1.28 6.85 -14.03
C VAL A 237 -1.13 8.25 -14.64
N GLU A 238 0.06 8.84 -14.59
CA GLU A 238 0.34 10.15 -15.18
C GLU A 238 0.07 10.17 -16.70
N LEU A 239 0.58 9.17 -17.44
CA LEU A 239 0.45 9.10 -18.89
C LEU A 239 -0.97 8.74 -19.36
N GLN A 240 -1.71 7.95 -18.59
CA GLN A 240 -3.05 7.50 -18.96
C GLN A 240 -4.14 8.46 -18.49
N GLY A 241 -3.95 9.16 -17.37
CA GLY A 241 -5.00 9.97 -16.74
C GLY A 241 -6.31 9.20 -16.64
N ASN A 242 -7.38 9.74 -17.22
CA ASN A 242 -8.73 9.14 -17.22
C ASN A 242 -8.85 7.82 -18.02
N GLN A 243 -7.83 7.42 -18.79
CA GLN A 243 -7.79 6.13 -19.47
C GLN A 243 -7.19 5.01 -18.60
N THR A 244 -6.69 5.33 -17.41
CA THR A 244 -6.08 4.35 -16.50
C THR A 244 -7.02 3.17 -16.23
N GLU A 245 -6.47 1.95 -16.23
CA GLU A 245 -7.21 0.75 -15.83
C GLU A 245 -7.54 0.85 -14.33
N PRO A 246 -8.80 0.71 -13.87
CA PRO A 246 -9.16 0.91 -12.47
C PRO A 246 -8.34 0.08 -11.46
N PRO A 247 -7.97 -1.20 -11.76
CA PRO A 247 -7.07 -1.96 -10.90
C PRO A 247 -5.66 -1.35 -10.72
N VAL A 248 -5.17 -0.58 -11.69
CA VAL A 248 -3.88 0.12 -11.63
C VAL A 248 -3.92 1.24 -10.59
N LEU A 249 -5.04 2.00 -10.50
CA LEU A 249 -5.21 3.03 -9.47
C LEU A 249 -5.19 2.44 -8.06
N LEU A 250 -5.89 1.30 -7.89
CA LEU A 250 -5.89 0.59 -6.61
C LEU A 250 -4.47 0.14 -6.22
N LEU A 251 -3.77 -0.50 -7.15
CA LEU A 251 -2.42 -1.00 -6.88
C LEU A 251 -1.41 0.13 -6.68
N TYR A 252 -1.57 1.26 -7.39
CA TYR A 252 -0.78 2.47 -7.19
C TYR A 252 -0.93 2.99 -5.76
N MET A 253 -2.17 3.05 -5.25
CA MET A 253 -2.43 3.47 -3.88
C MET A 253 -1.93 2.47 -2.82
N GLN A 254 -2.09 1.16 -3.07
CA GLN A 254 -1.53 0.13 -2.19
C GLN A 254 0.00 0.27 -2.08
N THR A 255 0.67 0.43 -3.23
CA THR A 255 2.12 0.56 -3.30
C THR A 255 2.60 1.87 -2.65
N THR A 256 1.86 2.96 -2.85
CA THR A 256 2.11 4.26 -2.20
C THR A 256 2.13 4.11 -0.67
N VAL A 257 1.09 3.49 -0.10
CA VAL A 257 0.99 3.29 1.35
C VAL A 257 2.04 2.31 1.87
N ALA A 258 2.38 1.27 1.09
CA ALA A 258 3.46 0.36 1.46
C ALA A 258 4.80 1.10 1.58
N LEU A 259 5.14 1.94 0.59
CA LEU A 259 6.37 2.75 0.64
C LEU A 259 6.37 3.77 1.78
N PHE A 260 5.23 4.41 2.06
CA PHE A 260 5.08 5.28 3.23
C PHE A 260 5.39 4.55 4.53
N LYS A 261 4.80 3.37 4.72
CA LYS A 261 5.04 2.52 5.91
C LYS A 261 6.48 2.01 6.00
N LEU A 262 7.16 1.87 4.87
CA LEU A 262 8.58 1.51 4.80
C LEU A 262 9.53 2.72 4.98
N GLY A 263 9.00 3.93 5.14
CA GLY A 263 9.77 5.17 5.31
C GLY A 263 10.37 5.72 4.01
N GLU A 264 9.89 5.26 2.84
CA GLU A 264 10.42 5.60 1.52
C GLU A 264 9.61 6.68 0.79
N LEU A 265 8.37 6.95 1.23
CA LEU A 265 7.57 8.06 0.75
C LEU A 265 7.14 8.94 1.93
N PRO A 266 7.17 10.28 1.78
CA PRO A 266 6.66 11.19 2.80
C PRO A 266 5.13 11.20 2.79
N LYS A 267 4.53 11.63 3.90
CA LYS A 267 3.07 11.69 4.09
C LYS A 267 2.39 12.50 2.99
N GLU A 268 2.97 13.63 2.62
CA GLU A 268 2.44 14.57 1.63
C GLU A 268 2.28 13.92 0.26
N GLN A 269 3.19 13.00 -0.09
CA GLN A 269 3.09 12.24 -1.34
C GLN A 269 1.94 11.24 -1.30
N VAL A 270 1.63 10.64 -0.15
CA VAL A 270 0.48 9.75 0.00
C VAL A 270 -0.83 10.50 -0.24
N VAL A 271 -0.94 11.70 0.32
CA VAL A 271 -2.10 12.59 0.16
C VAL A 271 -2.26 12.97 -1.31
N LYS A 272 -1.18 13.41 -1.97
CA LYS A 272 -1.21 13.77 -3.39
C LYS A 272 -1.64 12.61 -4.28
N ASN A 273 -1.09 11.41 -4.07
CA ASN A 273 -1.44 10.24 -4.87
C ASN A 273 -2.90 9.81 -4.65
N TYR A 274 -3.42 9.99 -3.43
CA TYR A 274 -4.83 9.75 -3.13
C TYR A 274 -5.74 10.72 -3.88
N GLU A 275 -5.45 12.02 -3.84
CA GLU A 275 -6.20 13.05 -4.58
C GLU A 275 -6.19 12.77 -6.08
N GLU A 276 -5.03 12.46 -6.65
CA GLU A 276 -4.90 12.14 -8.07
C GLU A 276 -5.70 10.88 -8.44
N SER A 277 -5.56 9.80 -7.66
CA SER A 277 -6.24 8.53 -7.94
C SER A 277 -7.75 8.66 -7.85
N THR A 278 -8.25 9.42 -6.87
CA THR A 278 -9.69 9.65 -6.70
C THR A 278 -10.25 10.58 -7.77
N ALA A 279 -9.53 11.63 -8.15
CA ALA A 279 -9.91 12.51 -9.26
C ALA A 279 -10.04 11.73 -10.57
N ILE A 280 -9.05 10.88 -10.89
CA ILE A 280 -9.08 10.02 -12.09
C ILE A 280 -10.25 9.02 -12.00
N ALA A 281 -10.43 8.35 -10.86
CA ALA A 281 -11.51 7.38 -10.68
C ALA A 281 -12.90 8.02 -10.85
N ASN A 282 -13.12 9.21 -10.27
CA ASN A 282 -14.38 9.95 -10.45
C ASN A 282 -14.60 10.34 -11.91
N LYS A 283 -13.57 10.78 -12.63
CA LYS A 283 -13.67 11.07 -14.07
C LYS A 283 -13.98 9.83 -14.91
N ILE A 284 -13.48 8.65 -14.53
CA ILE A 284 -13.87 7.39 -15.15
C ILE A 284 -15.36 7.13 -14.93
N VAL A 285 -15.87 7.33 -13.71
CA VAL A 285 -17.31 7.13 -13.40
C VAL A 285 -18.20 8.11 -14.17
N GLU A 286 -17.80 9.38 -14.28
CA GLU A 286 -18.58 10.43 -14.94
C GLU A 286 -18.67 10.28 -16.47
N ALA A 287 -17.61 9.80 -17.12
CA ALA A 287 -17.43 9.93 -18.56
C ALA A 287 -17.32 8.60 -19.33
N ASN A 288 -17.30 7.45 -18.66
CA ASN A 288 -17.10 6.16 -19.34
C ASN A 288 -18.44 5.49 -19.71
N GLU A 289 -18.55 5.02 -20.95
CA GLU A 289 -19.74 4.33 -21.47
C GLU A 289 -19.81 2.85 -21.08
N ASP A 290 -18.69 2.25 -20.65
CA ASP A 290 -18.62 0.86 -20.19
C ASP A 290 -19.19 0.76 -18.76
N ALA A 291 -20.43 0.27 -18.67
CA ALA A 291 -21.14 0.11 -17.39
C ALA A 291 -20.41 -0.82 -16.41
N ASP A 292 -19.72 -1.86 -16.87
CA ASP A 292 -18.97 -2.75 -15.99
C ASP A 292 -17.73 -2.04 -15.42
N LYS A 293 -17.05 -1.24 -16.25
CA LYS A 293 -15.92 -0.41 -15.81
C LYS A 293 -16.36 0.67 -14.82
N VAL A 294 -17.48 1.35 -15.08
CA VAL A 294 -18.06 2.34 -14.15
C VAL A 294 -18.39 1.68 -12.82
N LYS A 295 -19.11 0.55 -12.85
CA LYS A 295 -19.49 -0.21 -11.66
C LYS A 295 -18.28 -0.67 -10.86
N LEU A 296 -17.28 -1.27 -11.51
CA LEU A 296 -16.03 -1.69 -10.86
C LEU A 296 -15.34 -0.49 -10.18
N THR A 297 -15.31 0.65 -10.86
CA THR A 297 -14.62 1.84 -10.35
C THR A 297 -15.36 2.43 -9.14
N GLN A 298 -16.68 2.62 -9.26
CA GLN A 298 -17.53 3.24 -8.25
C GLN A 298 -17.74 2.36 -7.02
N GLU A 299 -18.05 1.08 -7.22
CA GLU A 299 -18.44 0.17 -6.13
C GLU A 299 -17.23 -0.54 -5.50
N THR A 300 -16.10 -0.63 -6.21
CA THR A 300 -14.90 -1.34 -5.70
C THR A 300 -13.70 -0.41 -5.57
N VAL A 301 -13.20 0.16 -6.67
CA VAL A 301 -11.89 0.84 -6.64
C VAL A 301 -11.88 2.06 -5.73
N ILE A 302 -12.87 2.95 -5.84
CA ILE A 302 -12.96 4.15 -4.98
C ILE A 302 -13.04 3.77 -3.49
N PRO A 303 -13.99 2.93 -3.04
CA PRO A 303 -14.06 2.52 -1.64
C PRO A 303 -12.77 1.90 -1.10
N TYR A 304 -12.09 1.07 -1.90
CA TYR A 304 -10.83 0.46 -1.49
C TYR A 304 -9.69 1.46 -1.38
N ILE A 305 -9.54 2.37 -2.35
CA ILE A 305 -8.54 3.46 -2.30
C ILE A 305 -8.72 4.30 -1.04
N GLU A 306 -9.96 4.68 -0.73
CA GLU A 306 -10.24 5.48 0.44
C GLU A 306 -9.99 4.74 1.76
N ASN A 307 -10.34 3.45 1.83
CA ASN A 307 -10.02 2.62 2.99
C ASN A 307 -8.50 2.44 3.17
N ILE A 308 -7.74 2.29 2.07
CA ILE A 308 -6.28 2.23 2.10
C ILE A 308 -5.71 3.55 2.64
N PHE A 309 -6.18 4.68 2.13
CA PHE A 309 -5.75 6.00 2.57
C PHE A 309 -6.11 6.24 4.05
N GLY A 310 -7.36 5.98 4.47
CA GLY A 310 -7.80 6.17 5.85
C GLY A 310 -7.02 5.33 6.88
N LYS A 311 -6.54 4.15 6.49
CA LYS A 311 -5.72 3.25 7.34
C LYS A 311 -4.22 3.42 7.14
N SER A 312 -3.78 4.38 6.32
CA SER A 312 -2.37 4.54 5.97
C SER A 312 -1.54 5.16 7.11
N GLY A 313 -2.16 5.95 7.98
CA GLY A 313 -1.48 6.85 8.91
C GLY A 313 -1.15 8.23 8.32
N ALA A 314 -1.37 8.43 7.01
CA ALA A 314 -1.19 9.71 6.33
C ALA A 314 -2.45 10.59 6.32
N ALA A 315 -3.61 10.00 6.60
CA ALA A 315 -4.92 10.66 6.61
C ALA A 315 -5.21 11.35 7.95
N ASP A 316 -4.38 12.33 8.33
CA ASP A 316 -4.67 13.17 9.50
C ASP A 316 -5.60 14.34 9.15
N CYS A 317 -5.99 15.10 10.18
CA CYS A 317 -6.98 16.15 9.99
C CYS A 317 -6.52 17.25 9.06
N GLU A 318 -5.24 17.66 9.07
CA GLU A 318 -4.75 18.68 8.14
C GLU A 318 -4.91 18.21 6.68
N ALA A 319 -4.47 16.99 6.38
CA ALA A 319 -4.59 16.42 5.04
C ALA A 319 -6.06 16.23 4.62
N LEU A 320 -6.91 15.73 5.51
CA LEU A 320 -8.32 15.53 5.19
C LEU A 320 -9.05 16.86 4.98
N ILE A 321 -8.71 17.89 5.74
CA ILE A 321 -9.28 19.23 5.54
C ILE A 321 -8.86 19.81 4.19
N SER A 322 -7.58 19.74 3.82
CA SER A 322 -7.13 20.26 2.52
C SER A 322 -7.82 19.57 1.35
N ILE A 323 -8.14 18.27 1.48
CA ILE A 323 -8.86 17.49 0.47
C ILE A 323 -10.35 17.88 0.43
N TYR A 324 -11.02 17.85 1.58
CA TYR A 324 -12.48 17.89 1.62
C TYR A 324 -13.07 19.29 1.62
N GLU A 325 -12.33 20.31 2.06
CA GLU A 325 -12.86 21.67 2.12
C GLU A 325 -13.21 22.22 0.73
N PRO A 326 -12.36 22.10 -0.32
CA PRO A 326 -12.76 22.44 -1.68
C PRO A 326 -13.94 21.60 -2.20
N GLN A 327 -13.93 20.29 -1.96
CA GLN A 327 -15.00 19.40 -2.42
C GLN A 327 -16.33 19.72 -1.75
N TYR A 328 -16.32 20.12 -0.48
CA TYR A 328 -17.50 20.56 0.24
C TYR A 328 -18.07 21.85 -0.34
N HIS A 329 -17.24 22.81 -0.75
CA HIS A 329 -17.74 24.01 -1.41
C HIS A 329 -18.56 23.67 -2.68
N ASP A 330 -18.07 22.73 -3.48
CA ASP A 330 -18.73 22.30 -4.71
C ASP A 330 -19.97 21.39 -4.45
N ASN A 331 -19.96 20.63 -3.36
CA ASN A 331 -20.97 19.59 -3.07
C ASN A 331 -21.80 19.85 -1.79
N SER A 332 -21.83 21.09 -1.28
CA SER A 332 -22.52 21.46 -0.03
C SER A 332 -24.06 21.35 -0.07
N SER A 333 -24.64 20.93 -1.19
CA SER A 333 -26.07 20.63 -1.33
C SER A 333 -26.37 19.14 -1.49
N ASP A 334 -25.34 18.30 -1.60
CA ASP A 334 -25.45 16.85 -1.70
C ASP A 334 -25.33 16.23 -0.30
N ALA A 335 -26.47 15.80 0.25
CA ALA A 335 -26.53 15.22 1.59
C ALA A 335 -25.73 13.91 1.69
N ASP A 336 -25.65 13.11 0.62
CA ASP A 336 -24.94 11.83 0.64
C ASP A 336 -23.42 12.05 0.61
N PHE A 337 -22.95 13.01 -0.18
CA PHE A 337 -21.56 13.47 -0.13
C PHE A 337 -21.21 13.95 1.28
N ILE A 338 -22.04 14.82 1.88
CA ILE A 338 -21.76 15.38 3.21
C ILE A 338 -21.72 14.27 4.27
N LYS A 339 -22.67 13.32 4.26
CA LYS A 339 -22.64 12.16 5.16
C LYS A 339 -21.36 11.34 5.02
N SER A 340 -20.98 11.02 3.78
CA SER A 340 -19.75 10.27 3.48
C SER A 340 -18.51 10.99 4.02
N MET A 341 -18.40 12.29 3.77
CA MET A 341 -17.31 13.14 4.26
C MET A 341 -17.27 13.18 5.80
N LEU A 342 -18.41 13.46 6.47
CA LEU A 342 -18.50 13.52 7.93
C LEU A 342 -18.11 12.19 8.57
N ARG A 343 -18.55 11.05 8.03
CA ARG A 343 -18.15 9.72 8.52
C ARG A 343 -16.64 9.50 8.41
N ARG A 344 -15.99 9.98 7.34
CA ARG A 344 -14.54 9.85 7.15
C ARG A 344 -13.76 10.75 8.10
N LEU A 345 -14.13 12.02 8.20
CA LEU A 345 -13.57 12.94 9.17
C LEU A 345 -13.75 12.43 10.60
N GLY A 346 -14.93 11.88 10.91
CA GLY A 346 -15.25 11.29 12.20
C GLY A 346 -14.35 10.10 12.54
N ARG A 347 -14.16 9.16 11.60
CA ARG A 347 -13.25 8.00 11.78
C ARG A 347 -11.79 8.44 11.96
N ALA A 348 -11.39 9.55 11.34
CA ALA A 348 -10.05 10.10 11.50
C ALA A 348 -9.89 10.97 12.77
N GLY A 349 -10.93 11.11 13.60
CA GLY A 349 -10.90 11.95 14.80
C GLY A 349 -10.95 13.46 14.53
N CYS A 350 -11.35 13.86 13.31
CA CYS A 350 -11.38 15.24 12.85
C CYS A 350 -12.72 15.95 13.08
N THR A 351 -13.46 15.50 14.10
CA THR A 351 -14.75 16.06 14.52
C THR A 351 -14.64 17.50 15.05
N GLU A 352 -13.42 17.89 15.42
CA GLU A 352 -13.10 19.19 15.99
C GLU A 352 -12.66 20.21 14.92
N THR A 353 -12.92 19.99 13.63
CA THR A 353 -12.54 20.94 12.57
C THR A 353 -13.68 21.93 12.25
N GLU A 354 -13.36 23.06 11.62
CA GLU A 354 -14.39 24.02 11.17
C GLU A 354 -15.27 23.39 10.09
N LEU A 355 -14.66 22.72 9.10
CA LEU A 355 -15.36 21.99 8.06
C LEU A 355 -16.36 20.99 8.63
N PHE A 356 -15.96 20.14 9.59
CA PHE A 356 -16.87 19.19 10.23
C PHE A 356 -18.09 19.89 10.84
N GLY A 357 -17.85 21.04 11.46
CA GLY A 357 -18.89 21.88 12.04
C GLY A 357 -19.88 22.43 11.02
N LEU A 358 -19.38 23.05 9.95
CA LEU A 358 -20.20 23.61 8.87
C LEU A 358 -20.99 22.51 8.15
N ALA A 359 -20.33 21.42 7.83
CA ALA A 359 -20.94 20.27 7.16
C ALA A 359 -22.02 19.59 8.02
N THR A 360 -21.82 19.54 9.33
CA THR A 360 -22.81 19.01 10.28
C THR A 360 -24.07 19.87 10.32
N GLU A 361 -23.93 21.21 10.42
CA GLU A 361 -25.06 22.14 10.35
C GLU A 361 -25.80 21.99 9.02
N ARG A 362 -25.05 21.94 7.92
CA ARG A 362 -25.60 21.80 6.59
C ARG A 362 -26.33 20.47 6.37
N LEU A 363 -25.77 19.37 6.85
CA LEU A 363 -26.42 18.06 6.77
C LEU A 363 -27.75 18.09 7.53
N TYR A 364 -27.78 18.68 8.73
CA TYR A 364 -28.99 18.75 9.52
C TYR A 364 -30.09 19.59 8.84
N GLU A 365 -29.72 20.64 8.10
CA GLU A 365 -30.67 21.42 7.29
C GLU A 365 -31.26 20.61 6.11
N LEU A 366 -30.41 19.82 5.44
CA LEU A 366 -30.78 19.08 4.23
C LEU A 366 -31.54 17.79 4.54
N ASP A 367 -31.08 17.05 5.54
CA ASP A 367 -31.59 15.73 5.91
C ASP A 367 -31.52 15.51 7.43
N PRO A 368 -32.48 16.08 8.19
CA PRO A 368 -32.60 15.83 9.62
C PRO A 368 -32.75 14.34 9.90
N SER A 369 -31.77 13.76 10.59
CA SER A 369 -31.70 12.33 10.90
C SER A 369 -31.02 12.10 12.25
N ALA A 370 -31.08 10.87 12.76
CA ALA A 370 -30.41 10.48 13.99
C ALA A 370 -28.89 10.77 13.95
N GLU A 371 -28.24 10.42 12.83
CA GLU A 371 -26.83 10.71 12.59
C GLU A 371 -26.54 12.22 12.54
N ALA A 372 -27.37 13.00 11.86
CA ALA A 372 -27.21 14.45 11.80
C ALA A 372 -27.38 15.08 13.19
N ALA A 373 -28.38 14.65 13.96
CA ALA A 373 -28.59 15.10 15.34
C ALA A 373 -27.40 14.74 16.25
N PHE A 374 -26.86 13.53 16.12
CA PHE A 374 -25.69 13.10 16.88
C PHE A 374 -24.44 13.95 16.56
N ASN A 375 -24.21 14.27 15.28
CA ASN A 375 -23.13 15.17 14.90
C ASN A 375 -23.35 16.60 15.46
N MET A 376 -24.59 17.11 15.44
CA MET A 376 -24.93 18.40 16.06
C MET A 376 -24.65 18.38 17.57
N ALA A 377 -24.91 17.26 18.26
CA ALA A 377 -24.62 17.12 19.69
C ALA A 377 -23.12 17.29 19.99
N ARG A 378 -22.26 16.58 19.24
CA ARG A 378 -20.80 16.71 19.34
C ARG A 378 -20.32 18.13 19.06
N ARG A 379 -20.90 18.78 18.05
CA ARG A 379 -20.59 20.18 17.71
C ARG A 379 -20.92 21.15 18.86
N PHE A 380 -22.08 21.01 19.49
CA PHE A 380 -22.44 21.87 20.62
C PHE A 380 -21.59 21.57 21.86
N LEU A 381 -21.21 20.31 22.08
CA LEU A 381 -20.27 19.94 23.14
C LEU A 381 -18.91 20.63 22.95
N LYS A 382 -18.39 20.70 21.73
CA LYS A 382 -17.18 21.45 21.39
C LYS A 382 -17.31 22.95 21.68
N LYS A 383 -18.48 23.53 21.42
CA LYS A 383 -18.78 24.93 21.73
C LYS A 383 -19.04 25.18 23.23
N ASP A 384 -18.87 24.14 24.07
CA ASP A 384 -19.19 24.13 25.50
C ASP A 384 -20.67 24.45 25.82
N ASP A 385 -21.56 24.30 24.83
CA ASP A 385 -23.01 24.42 24.98
C ASP A 385 -23.59 23.04 25.33
N VAL A 386 -23.37 22.64 26.59
CA VAL A 386 -23.74 21.31 27.10
C VAL A 386 -25.26 21.09 27.05
N GLU A 387 -26.07 22.13 27.24
CA GLU A 387 -27.53 22.00 27.20
C GLU A 387 -28.02 21.63 25.80
N LYS A 388 -27.57 22.36 24.76
CA LYS A 388 -27.94 21.98 23.39
C LYS A 388 -27.37 20.62 23.01
N ALA A 389 -26.16 20.30 23.43
CA ALA A 389 -25.60 18.97 23.18
C ALA A 389 -26.51 17.87 23.75
N ARG A 390 -27.05 18.04 24.97
CA ARG A 390 -28.02 17.10 25.56
C ARG A 390 -29.29 16.95 24.74
N GLU A 391 -29.87 18.07 24.27
CA GLU A 391 -31.07 18.05 23.43
C GLU A 391 -30.83 17.24 22.16
N TYR A 392 -29.72 17.50 21.46
CA TYR A 392 -29.39 16.80 20.23
C TYR A 392 -29.03 15.32 20.44
N TYR A 393 -28.36 14.96 21.55
CA TYR A 393 -28.15 13.55 21.90
C TYR A 393 -29.49 12.84 22.16
N GLN A 394 -30.44 13.50 22.82
CA GLN A 394 -31.78 12.93 23.04
C GLN A 394 -32.51 12.74 21.70
N MET A 395 -32.49 13.74 20.81
CA MET A 395 -33.08 13.63 19.47
C MET A 395 -32.46 12.49 18.66
N ALA A 396 -31.13 12.35 18.70
CA ALA A 396 -30.43 11.25 18.03
C ALA A 396 -30.89 9.89 18.55
N ILE A 397 -30.94 9.72 19.87
CA ILE A 397 -31.43 8.48 20.51
C ILE A 397 -32.88 8.19 20.13
N ASP A 398 -33.76 9.19 20.12
CA ASP A 398 -35.19 9.00 19.84
C ASP A 398 -35.45 8.61 18.38
N GLN A 399 -34.63 9.10 17.45
CA GLN A 399 -34.75 8.83 16.02
C GLN A 399 -34.02 7.55 15.58
N GLU A 400 -32.98 7.11 16.32
CA GLU A 400 -32.17 5.97 15.91
C GLU A 400 -32.91 4.64 16.08
N THR A 401 -32.79 3.80 15.04
CA THR A 401 -33.40 2.47 14.94
C THR A 401 -32.38 1.34 14.94
N ASP A 402 -31.12 1.61 14.58
CA ASP A 402 -30.04 0.64 14.70
C ASP A 402 -29.54 0.55 16.14
N ASP A 403 -29.59 -0.64 16.73
CA ASP A 403 -29.26 -0.84 18.14
C ASP A 403 -27.80 -0.47 18.45
N LYS A 404 -26.84 -0.70 17.54
CA LYS A 404 -25.42 -0.40 17.78
C LYS A 404 -25.13 1.09 17.71
N LEU A 405 -25.72 1.80 16.75
CA LEU A 405 -25.63 3.26 16.69
C LEU A 405 -26.31 3.89 17.90
N LYS A 406 -27.51 3.42 18.27
CA LYS A 406 -28.24 3.89 19.44
C LYS A 406 -27.46 3.64 20.74
N ALA A 407 -26.79 2.48 20.86
CA ALA A 407 -25.90 2.19 21.96
C ALA A 407 -24.75 3.21 22.05
N THR A 408 -24.12 3.53 20.92
CA THR A 408 -23.08 4.56 20.82
C THR A 408 -23.59 5.93 21.30
N TYR A 409 -24.82 6.31 20.91
CA TYR A 409 -25.40 7.60 21.31
C TYR A 409 -25.70 7.66 22.80
N HIS A 410 -26.20 6.57 23.38
CA HIS A 410 -26.35 6.44 24.83
C HIS A 410 -25.00 6.54 25.54
N TYR A 411 -23.99 5.82 25.07
CA TYR A 411 -22.64 5.86 25.64
C TYR A 411 -22.08 7.28 25.68
N GLU A 412 -22.09 8.02 24.55
CA GLU A 412 -21.53 9.38 24.51
C GLU A 412 -22.30 10.36 25.39
N ARG A 413 -23.64 10.29 25.40
CA ARG A 413 -24.44 11.10 26.32
C ARG A 413 -24.10 10.78 27.77
N GLY A 414 -23.88 9.50 28.08
CA GLY A 414 -23.42 9.05 29.40
C GLY A 414 -22.05 9.63 29.77
N LEU A 415 -21.11 9.65 28.82
CA LEU A 415 -19.79 10.25 29.02
C LEU A 415 -19.87 11.76 29.29
N VAL A 416 -20.75 12.48 28.58
CA VAL A 416 -21.01 13.90 28.84
C VAL A 416 -21.60 14.10 30.23
N ARG A 417 -22.60 13.30 30.63
CA ARG A 417 -23.18 13.36 31.98
C ARG A 417 -22.14 13.09 33.07
N PHE A 418 -21.19 12.19 32.82
CA PHE A 418 -20.13 11.89 33.76
C PHE A 418 -19.13 13.05 33.88
N THR A 419 -18.63 13.54 32.74
CA THR A 419 -17.48 14.44 32.69
C THR A 419 -17.83 15.92 32.82
N LYS A 420 -18.98 16.35 32.29
CA LYS A 420 -19.44 17.75 32.33
C LYS A 420 -20.37 18.03 33.50
N ASP A 421 -21.28 17.11 33.80
CA ASP A 421 -22.32 17.35 34.82
C ASP A 421 -21.97 16.79 36.20
N GLY A 422 -21.03 15.85 36.28
CA GLY A 422 -20.82 15.05 37.49
C GLY A 422 -22.05 14.20 37.87
N ASN A 423 -22.96 13.96 36.93
CA ASN A 423 -24.17 13.18 37.16
C ASN A 423 -23.90 11.68 37.02
N TYR A 424 -23.35 11.10 38.09
CA TYR A 424 -22.94 9.68 38.11
C TYR A 424 -24.09 8.70 37.87
N VAL A 425 -25.28 8.97 38.43
CA VAL A 425 -26.44 8.08 38.29
C VAL A 425 -26.95 8.10 36.84
N GLY A 426 -27.12 9.30 36.27
CA GLY A 426 -27.56 9.47 34.88
C GLY A 426 -26.58 8.87 33.88
N ALA A 427 -25.28 9.11 34.09
CA ALA A 427 -24.21 8.55 33.25
C ALA A 427 -24.19 7.01 33.27
N ARG A 428 -24.32 6.41 34.46
CA ARG A 428 -24.38 4.94 34.59
C ARG A 428 -25.61 4.38 33.89
N ASN A 429 -26.77 5.01 34.06
CA ASN A 429 -28.01 4.54 33.43
C ASN A 429 -27.91 4.57 31.90
N ASP A 430 -27.27 5.59 31.34
CA ASP A 430 -26.97 5.65 29.90
C ASP A 430 -26.01 4.54 29.47
N ALA A 431 -24.91 4.34 30.19
CA ALA A 431 -23.95 3.29 29.88
C ALA A 431 -24.56 1.88 29.99
N ARG A 432 -25.45 1.64 30.96
CA ARG A 432 -26.21 0.39 31.06
C ARG A 432 -27.17 0.23 29.88
N ARG A 433 -27.85 1.29 29.47
CA ARG A 433 -28.72 1.24 28.30
C ARG A 433 -27.93 0.96 27.02
N ALA A 434 -26.72 1.50 26.90
CA ALA A 434 -25.81 1.16 25.82
C ALA A 434 -25.46 -0.34 25.82
N LEU A 435 -25.13 -0.92 26.99
CA LEU A 435 -24.84 -2.35 27.11
C LEU A 435 -26.06 -3.28 26.92
N GLU A 436 -27.27 -2.79 27.15
CA GLU A 436 -28.50 -3.52 26.84
C GLU A 436 -28.71 -3.65 25.32
N LEU A 437 -28.28 -2.63 24.56
CA LEU A 437 -28.40 -2.58 23.10
C LEU A 437 -27.20 -3.24 22.40
N ASP A 438 -25.99 -3.01 22.93
CA ASP A 438 -24.74 -3.61 22.45
C ASP A 438 -23.92 -4.15 23.64
N PRO A 439 -24.07 -5.43 23.99
CA PRO A 439 -23.35 -6.06 25.09
C PRO A 439 -21.82 -6.09 24.91
N ASP A 440 -21.33 -5.98 23.68
CA ASP A 440 -19.90 -6.05 23.33
C ASP A 440 -19.22 -4.66 23.36
N LEU A 441 -19.99 -3.58 23.59
CA LEU A 441 -19.47 -2.21 23.67
C LEU A 441 -18.58 -2.03 24.91
N CYS A 442 -17.29 -2.28 24.76
CA CYS A 442 -16.34 -2.30 25.86
C CYS A 442 -16.19 -0.93 26.54
N ASP A 443 -16.34 0.16 25.78
CA ASP A 443 -16.29 1.54 26.27
C ASP A 443 -17.38 1.84 27.31
N ALA A 444 -18.57 1.27 27.16
CA ALA A 444 -19.64 1.45 28.13
C ALA A 444 -19.32 0.75 29.46
N ASN A 445 -18.63 -0.40 29.43
CA ASN A 445 -18.10 -1.05 30.65
C ASN A 445 -16.99 -0.20 31.29
N LEU A 446 -16.06 0.36 30.48
CA LEU A 446 -15.03 1.28 30.99
C LEU A 446 -15.66 2.50 31.67
N LEU A 447 -16.68 3.09 31.06
CA LEU A 447 -17.39 4.24 31.60
C LEU A 447 -18.04 3.92 32.96
N ILE A 448 -18.75 2.80 33.09
CA ILE A 448 -19.34 2.39 34.38
C ILE A 448 -18.25 2.20 35.45
N ALA A 449 -17.14 1.54 35.11
CA ALA A 449 -16.03 1.34 36.03
C ALA A 449 -15.46 2.68 36.53
N ASN A 450 -15.21 3.62 35.61
CA ASN A 450 -14.70 4.94 35.93
C ASN A 450 -15.69 5.78 36.76
N ILE A 451 -16.99 5.67 36.47
CA ILE A 451 -18.04 6.29 37.29
C ILE A 451 -17.97 5.79 38.74
N TYR A 452 -17.82 4.48 38.95
CA TYR A 452 -17.72 3.90 40.29
C TYR A 452 -16.43 4.28 41.02
N VAL A 453 -15.31 4.34 40.32
CA VAL A 453 -14.05 4.88 40.87
C VAL A 453 -14.24 6.33 41.34
N ALA A 454 -14.85 7.18 40.51
CA ALA A 454 -15.07 8.57 40.87
C ALA A 454 -16.09 8.72 42.02
N ALA A 455 -17.08 7.83 42.07
CA ALA A 455 -18.09 7.82 43.11
C ALA A 455 -17.56 7.34 44.47
N SER A 456 -16.54 6.47 44.51
CA SER A 456 -16.03 5.87 45.76
C SER A 456 -15.56 6.93 46.77
N GLN A 457 -15.00 8.05 46.29
CA GLN A 457 -14.55 9.15 47.15
C GLN A 457 -15.71 9.80 47.93
N LYS A 458 -16.89 9.86 47.31
CA LYS A 458 -18.10 10.49 47.87
C LYS A 458 -19.15 9.45 48.30
N PHE A 459 -18.77 8.17 48.38
CA PHE A 459 -19.69 7.12 48.76
C PHE A 459 -19.95 7.18 50.27
N ASP A 460 -21.20 7.28 50.69
CA ASP A 460 -21.56 7.31 52.11
C ASP A 460 -21.46 5.91 52.69
N GLY A 461 -20.50 5.72 53.62
CA GLY A 461 -20.25 4.42 54.25
C GLY A 461 -18.93 4.37 55.02
N SER A 462 -18.67 3.21 55.62
CA SER A 462 -17.41 2.88 56.29
C SER A 462 -16.23 2.90 55.31
N ALA A 463 -15.00 2.90 55.83
CA ALA A 463 -13.81 2.76 54.98
C ALA A 463 -13.85 1.46 54.14
N MET A 464 -14.38 0.39 54.73
CA MET A 464 -14.56 -0.89 54.06
C MET A 464 -15.57 -0.81 52.91
N GLU A 465 -16.74 -0.18 53.15
CA GLU A 465 -17.78 -0.03 52.13
C GLU A 465 -17.31 0.84 50.96
N LYS A 466 -16.53 1.89 51.23
CA LYS A 466 -15.88 2.70 50.17
C LYS A 466 -14.89 1.88 49.36
N SER A 467 -14.08 1.06 50.02
CA SER A 467 -13.13 0.18 49.35
C SER A 467 -13.82 -0.91 48.53
N ALA A 468 -14.99 -1.39 48.98
CA ALA A 468 -15.80 -2.38 48.25
C ALA A 468 -16.34 -1.85 46.91
N VAL A 469 -16.48 -0.53 46.73
CA VAL A 469 -16.82 0.07 45.42
C VAL A 469 -15.76 -0.26 44.36
N PHE A 470 -14.49 -0.33 44.74
CA PHE A 470 -13.41 -0.69 43.81
C PHE A 470 -13.51 -2.14 43.33
N TRP A 471 -14.11 -3.05 44.10
CA TRP A 471 -14.40 -4.40 43.61
C TRP A 471 -15.37 -4.38 42.44
N VAL A 472 -16.46 -3.62 42.55
CA VAL A 472 -17.45 -3.47 41.47
C VAL A 472 -16.80 -2.78 40.26
N ALA A 473 -16.04 -1.71 40.47
CA ALA A 473 -15.33 -1.04 39.38
C ALA A 473 -14.39 -2.00 38.64
N CYS A 474 -13.62 -2.81 39.37
CA CYS A 474 -12.75 -3.83 38.80
C CYS A 474 -13.51 -4.96 38.09
N ASP A 475 -14.74 -5.30 38.49
CA ASP A 475 -15.56 -6.23 37.72
C ASP A 475 -15.91 -5.67 36.34
N TYR A 476 -16.23 -4.38 36.25
CA TYR A 476 -16.50 -3.72 34.96
C TYR A 476 -15.24 -3.52 34.13
N PHE A 477 -14.09 -3.18 34.72
CA PHE A 477 -12.83 -3.19 33.97
C PHE A 477 -12.51 -4.60 33.45
N ALA A 478 -12.78 -5.66 34.22
CA ALA A 478 -12.57 -7.04 33.76
C ALA A 478 -13.51 -7.44 32.60
N LYS A 479 -14.74 -6.90 32.56
CA LYS A 479 -15.65 -7.04 31.42
C LYS A 479 -15.13 -6.26 30.21
N ALA A 480 -14.77 -4.98 30.40
CA ALA A 480 -14.23 -4.12 29.35
C ALA A 480 -12.98 -4.70 28.67
N ARG A 481 -12.08 -5.31 29.45
CA ARG A 481 -10.84 -5.93 28.96
C ARG A 481 -11.06 -7.04 27.92
N ARG A 482 -12.29 -7.57 27.79
CA ARG A 482 -12.63 -8.59 26.79
C ARG A 482 -12.77 -7.99 25.38
N GLY A 483 -13.02 -6.68 25.26
CA GLY A 483 -13.00 -5.97 23.99
C GLY A 483 -11.58 -5.58 23.60
N GLU A 484 -11.23 -5.77 22.33
CA GLU A 484 -9.89 -5.52 21.79
C GLU A 484 -9.47 -4.06 21.99
N ASP A 485 -10.37 -3.13 21.67
CA ASP A 485 -10.10 -1.67 21.76
C ASP A 485 -9.85 -1.20 23.20
N CYS A 486 -10.50 -1.82 24.18
CA CYS A 486 -10.41 -1.44 25.60
C CYS A 486 -9.38 -2.26 26.39
N ALA A 487 -8.76 -3.28 25.79
CA ALA A 487 -8.00 -4.29 26.52
C ALA A 487 -6.83 -3.71 27.32
N ILE A 488 -6.12 -2.74 26.74
CA ILE A 488 -4.95 -2.10 27.34
C ILE A 488 -5.39 -1.23 28.54
N ASP A 489 -6.24 -0.24 28.29
CA ASP A 489 -6.72 0.69 29.32
C ASP A 489 -7.41 -0.01 30.48
N ALA A 490 -8.23 -1.04 30.18
CA ALA A 490 -8.89 -1.83 31.20
C ALA A 490 -7.89 -2.63 32.05
N ALA A 491 -6.84 -3.19 31.44
CA ALA A 491 -5.81 -3.94 32.15
C ALA A 491 -4.95 -3.04 33.05
N GLU A 492 -4.63 -1.82 32.59
CA GLU A 492 -3.92 -0.83 33.40
C GLU A 492 -4.76 -0.38 34.60
N ASN A 493 -6.03 -0.02 34.37
CA ASN A 493 -6.94 0.38 35.43
C ASN A 493 -7.20 -0.76 36.44
N LEU A 494 -7.29 -2.01 35.99
CA LEU A 494 -7.36 -3.17 36.90
C LEU A 494 -6.15 -3.25 37.84
N ARG A 495 -4.93 -3.04 37.32
CA ARG A 495 -3.72 -3.07 38.16
C ARG A 495 -3.72 -1.92 39.15
N LYS A 496 -4.07 -0.73 38.68
CA LYS A 496 -4.13 0.50 39.48
C LYS A 496 -5.15 0.37 40.62
N TYR A 497 -6.38 -0.04 40.32
CA TYR A 497 -7.47 0.02 41.29
C TYR A 497 -7.56 -1.20 42.23
N LYS A 498 -6.89 -2.31 41.90
CA LYS A 498 -6.69 -3.42 42.86
C LYS A 498 -5.96 -2.98 44.12
N ALA A 499 -5.05 -2.00 44.04
CA ALA A 499 -4.34 -1.49 45.21
C ALA A 499 -5.25 -0.78 46.23
N TYR A 500 -6.51 -0.48 45.87
CA TYR A 500 -7.51 0.12 46.73
C TYR A 500 -8.50 -0.91 47.29
N PHE A 501 -8.24 -2.20 47.08
CA PHE A 501 -9.04 -3.23 47.72
C PHE A 501 -8.81 -3.22 49.23
N PRO A 502 -9.81 -3.65 50.01
CA PRO A 502 -9.67 -3.82 51.44
C PRO A 502 -8.48 -4.67 51.84
N ASN A 503 -7.90 -4.39 53.01
CA ASN A 503 -6.93 -5.30 53.61
C ASN A 503 -7.64 -6.61 54.05
N LYS A 504 -6.99 -7.75 53.80
CA LYS A 504 -7.48 -9.07 54.18
C LYS A 504 -7.78 -9.20 55.68
N GLU A 505 -6.96 -8.61 56.54
CA GLU A 505 -7.14 -8.63 58.01
C GLU A 505 -8.37 -7.82 58.42
N GLU A 506 -8.54 -6.61 57.88
CA GLU A 506 -9.68 -5.73 58.18
C GLU A 506 -11.00 -6.35 57.69
N ALA A 507 -11.00 -6.90 56.47
CA ALA A 507 -12.17 -7.58 55.93
C ALA A 507 -12.55 -8.83 56.72
N PHE A 508 -11.56 -9.57 57.24
CA PHE A 508 -11.81 -10.71 58.11
C PHE A 508 -12.44 -10.30 59.45
N MET A 509 -12.03 -9.17 60.03
CA MET A 509 -12.67 -8.62 61.24
C MET A 509 -14.14 -8.23 61.01
N GLU A 510 -14.50 -7.84 59.79
CA GLU A 510 -15.89 -7.61 59.37
C GLU A 510 -16.63 -8.88 58.92
N GLY A 511 -16.02 -10.06 59.10
CA GLY A 511 -16.63 -11.36 58.77
C GLY A 511 -16.68 -11.69 57.28
N LEU A 512 -15.93 -10.97 56.45
CA LEU A 512 -15.91 -11.18 55.00
C LEU A 512 -14.86 -12.22 54.62
N GLN A 513 -15.30 -13.18 53.80
CA GLN A 513 -14.45 -14.27 53.30
C GLN A 513 -14.10 -14.07 51.83
N GLU A 514 -12.86 -14.34 51.46
CA GLU A 514 -12.40 -14.28 50.07
C GLU A 514 -13.30 -15.13 49.16
N GLY A 515 -13.74 -14.58 48.03
CA GLY A 515 -14.65 -15.25 47.10
C GLY A 515 -16.13 -15.25 47.48
N SER A 516 -16.48 -14.82 48.69
CA SER A 516 -17.88 -14.62 49.08
C SER A 516 -18.53 -13.48 48.28
N THR A 517 -19.86 -13.50 48.16
CA THR A 517 -20.61 -12.42 47.52
C THR A 517 -20.77 -11.27 48.50
N TYR A 518 -20.44 -10.06 48.06
CA TYR A 518 -20.67 -8.82 48.80
C TYR A 518 -21.63 -7.92 48.01
N HIS A 519 -22.56 -7.28 48.71
CA HIS A 519 -23.52 -6.36 48.12
C HIS A 519 -23.12 -4.92 48.43
N VAL A 520 -22.73 -4.16 47.40
CA VAL A 520 -22.44 -2.72 47.53
C VAL A 520 -23.75 -1.96 47.44
N GLY A 521 -24.14 -1.36 48.57
CA GLY A 521 -25.40 -0.62 48.71
C GLY A 521 -25.42 0.76 48.05
N GLY A 522 -26.29 1.63 48.56
CA GLY A 522 -26.49 2.97 48.02
C GLY A 522 -27.06 2.94 46.59
N TRP A 523 -26.80 3.99 45.82
CA TRP A 523 -27.28 4.05 44.44
C TRP A 523 -26.54 3.09 43.50
N ILE A 524 -25.34 2.61 43.88
CA ILE A 524 -24.56 1.63 43.12
C ILE A 524 -25.35 0.31 43.05
N ASN A 525 -25.77 -0.23 44.20
CA ASN A 525 -26.69 -1.36 44.32
C ASN A 525 -26.29 -2.57 43.45
N GLU A 526 -25.05 -3.05 43.59
CA GLU A 526 -24.50 -4.16 42.79
C GLU A 526 -23.84 -5.22 43.66
N ASN A 527 -23.86 -6.46 43.16
CA ASN A 527 -23.16 -7.58 43.78
C ASN A 527 -21.77 -7.76 43.18
N THR A 528 -20.80 -8.06 44.03
CA THR A 528 -19.42 -8.34 43.64
C THR A 528 -18.84 -9.49 44.45
N LYS A 529 -17.57 -9.82 44.21
CA LYS A 529 -16.81 -10.84 44.93
C LYS A 529 -15.73 -10.20 45.79
N VAL A 530 -15.66 -10.62 47.06
CA VAL A 530 -14.61 -10.21 48.00
C VAL A 530 -13.26 -10.69 47.49
N ARG A 531 -12.31 -9.77 47.33
CA ARG A 531 -10.94 -10.00 46.83
C ARG A 531 -9.97 -9.07 47.56
N PHE A 532 -8.71 -9.48 47.67
CA PHE A 532 -7.65 -8.73 48.35
C PHE A 532 -6.49 -8.44 47.42
#